data_AF-A0A960SUE7-F1
#
_entry.id   AF-A0A960SUE7-F1
#
_cell.length_a   1.000
_cell.length_b   1.000
_cell.length_c   1.000
_cell.angle_alpha   90.00
_cell.angle_beta   90.00
_cell.angle_gamma   90.00
#
_symmetry.space_group_name_H-M   'P 1'
#
loop_
_entity.id
_entity.type
_entity.pdbx_description
1 polymer ?
#
loop_
_entity_poly.entity_id
_entity_poly.type
_entity_poly.pdbx_seq_one_letter_code
_entity_poly.pdbx_strand_id
1 'polypeptide(L)'
;MNLEDHAGDIISKARLHAGIDAGEVAKAAGLSVGELEQFEESGRTAKPADLPGVARLLGLNPGKLQAVASGWQPATVDLESWRELRAILSQGPGFSVNAYLVWDEVTREAALFDTGFDATPMLQMIA
;
A
#
# COMPACT_ATOMS: atom_id res chain seq x y z
N MET A 1 4.91 10.21 3.30
CA MET A 1 5.10 8.84 2.77
C MET A 1 3.87 8.56 1.93
N ASN A 2 4.03 8.12 0.67
CA ASN A 2 2.86 7.72 -0.12
C ASN A 2 2.48 6.29 0.27
N LEU A 3 1.21 5.95 0.14
CA LEU A 3 0.78 4.56 0.25
C LEU A 3 1.52 3.72 -0.80
N GLU A 4 1.87 2.50 -0.44
CA GLU A 4 2.44 1.51 -1.38
C GLU A 4 1.45 1.24 -2.51
N ASP A 5 0.21 0.88 -2.15
CA ASP A 5 -0.88 0.68 -3.09
C ASP A 5 -1.71 1.96 -3.24
N HIS A 6 -1.80 2.47 -4.47
CA HIS A 6 -2.75 3.52 -4.79
C HIS A 6 -4.12 2.94 -5.18
N ALA A 7 -5.11 3.81 -5.45
CA ALA A 7 -6.46 3.38 -5.81
C ALA A 7 -6.50 2.44 -7.04
N GLY A 8 -5.64 2.68 -8.04
CA GLY A 8 -5.45 1.81 -9.20
C GLY A 8 -5.04 0.38 -8.85
N ASP A 9 -3.97 0.20 -8.06
CA ASP A 9 -3.52 -1.10 -7.55
C ASP A 9 -4.64 -1.85 -6.83
N ILE A 10 -5.38 -1.16 -5.95
CA ILE A 10 -6.48 -1.76 -5.20
C ILE A 10 -7.56 -2.29 -6.15
N ILE A 11 -7.93 -1.50 -7.17
CA ILE A 11 -8.92 -1.89 -8.18
C ILE A 11 -8.42 -3.08 -8.99
N SER A 12 -7.19 -3.00 -9.51
CA SER A 12 -6.57 -4.05 -10.32
C SER A 12 -6.50 -5.37 -9.57
N LYS A 13 -5.98 -5.36 -8.33
CA LYS A 13 -5.87 -6.56 -7.48
C LYS A 13 -7.23 -7.13 -7.14
N ALA A 14 -8.21 -6.30 -6.77
CA ALA A 14 -9.57 -6.76 -6.45
C ALA A 14 -10.28 -7.36 -7.66
N ARG A 15 -10.16 -6.73 -8.83
CA ARG A 15 -10.69 -7.23 -10.11
C ARG A 15 -10.08 -8.57 -10.47
N LEU A 16 -8.75 -8.68 -10.46
CA LEU A 16 -8.03 -9.91 -10.77
C LEU A 16 -8.39 -11.04 -9.80
N HIS A 17 -8.49 -10.74 -8.50
CA HIS A 17 -8.89 -11.73 -7.49
C HIS A 17 -10.33 -12.23 -7.69
N ALA A 18 -11.26 -11.33 -8.04
CA ALA A 18 -12.65 -11.67 -8.30
C ALA A 18 -12.90 -12.33 -9.66
N GLY A 19 -11.89 -12.35 -10.55
CA GLY A 19 -12.04 -12.86 -11.92
C GLY A 19 -12.98 -12.01 -12.79
N ILE A 20 -13.14 -10.73 -12.47
CA ILE A 20 -14.03 -9.80 -13.19
C ILE A 20 -13.29 -9.21 -14.39
N ASP A 21 -13.98 -9.11 -15.53
CA ASP A 21 -13.39 -8.58 -16.76
C ASP A 21 -13.15 -7.06 -16.66
N ALA A 22 -12.09 -6.58 -17.30
CA ALA A 22 -11.76 -5.15 -17.33
C ALA A 22 -12.89 -4.31 -17.96
N GLY A 23 -13.62 -4.84 -18.93
CA GLY A 23 -14.77 -4.17 -19.54
C GLY A 23 -15.93 -3.94 -18.57
N GLU A 24 -16.17 -4.86 -17.64
CA GLU A 24 -17.22 -4.70 -16.61
C GLU A 24 -16.86 -3.59 -15.62
N VAL A 25 -15.60 -3.57 -15.17
CA VAL A 25 -15.09 -2.52 -14.28
C VAL A 25 -15.06 -1.17 -14.99
N ALA A 26 -14.64 -1.12 -16.25
CA ALA A 26 -14.60 0.11 -17.04
C ALA A 26 -16.02 0.69 -17.19
N LYS A 27 -17.00 -0.17 -17.50
CA LYS A 27 -18.41 0.21 -17.55
C LYS A 27 -18.91 0.74 -16.22
N ALA A 28 -18.60 0.08 -15.11
CA ALA A 28 -18.99 0.54 -13.77
C ALA A 28 -18.32 1.86 -13.38
N ALA A 29 -17.09 2.10 -13.86
CA ALA A 29 -16.34 3.32 -13.61
C ALA A 29 -16.75 4.49 -14.52
N GLY A 30 -17.51 4.24 -15.60
CA GLY A 30 -17.74 5.23 -16.66
C GLY A 30 -16.50 5.52 -17.51
N LEU A 31 -15.57 4.56 -17.58
CA LEU A 31 -14.31 4.64 -18.32
C LEU A 31 -14.35 3.71 -19.55
N SER A 32 -13.47 3.96 -20.52
CA SER A 32 -13.06 2.95 -21.50
C SER A 32 -12.06 1.98 -20.88
N VAL A 33 -11.84 0.83 -21.52
CA VAL A 33 -10.87 -0.17 -21.03
C VAL A 33 -9.46 0.42 -20.95
N GLY A 34 -9.01 1.18 -21.96
CA GLY A 34 -7.68 1.79 -21.94
C GLY A 34 -7.52 2.89 -20.88
N GLU A 35 -8.60 3.60 -20.54
CA GLU A 35 -8.57 4.55 -19.41
C GLU A 35 -8.56 3.83 -18.06
N LEU A 36 -9.25 2.69 -17.94
CA LEU A 36 -9.15 1.85 -16.75
C LEU A 36 -7.74 1.29 -16.59
N GLU A 37 -7.11 0.79 -17.64
CA GLU A 37 -5.73 0.28 -17.61
C GLU A 37 -4.74 1.36 -17.13
N GLN A 38 -4.84 2.58 -17.67
CA GLN A 38 -4.02 3.71 -17.21
C GLN A 38 -4.30 4.06 -15.75
N PHE A 39 -5.57 3.96 -15.32
CA PHE A 39 -5.92 4.23 -13.93
C PHE A 39 -5.39 3.14 -12.99
N GLU A 40 -5.49 1.87 -13.39
CA GLU A 40 -4.94 0.73 -12.66
C GLU A 40 -3.41 0.81 -12.52
N GLU A 41 -2.69 1.30 -13.54
CA GLU A 41 -1.22 1.44 -13.53
C GLU A 41 -0.72 2.66 -12.76
N SER A 42 -1.41 3.81 -12.87
CA SER A 42 -0.90 5.09 -12.38
C SER A 42 -1.62 5.64 -11.15
N GLY A 43 -2.77 5.07 -10.80
CA GLY A 43 -3.68 5.58 -9.77
C GLY A 43 -4.30 6.93 -10.16
N ARG A 44 -4.17 7.37 -11.41
CA ARG A 44 -4.70 8.63 -11.92
C ARG A 44 -5.61 8.40 -13.13
N THR A 45 -6.66 9.19 -13.22
CA THR A 45 -7.57 9.22 -14.37
C THR A 45 -7.74 10.65 -14.84
N ALA A 46 -7.76 10.86 -16.16
CA ALA A 46 -8.00 12.18 -16.76
C ALA A 46 -9.45 12.67 -16.58
N LYS A 47 -10.38 11.74 -16.34
CA LYS A 47 -11.79 12.04 -16.12
C LYS A 47 -12.30 11.43 -14.81
N PRO A 48 -13.30 12.04 -14.15
CA PRO A 48 -13.89 11.47 -12.95
C PRO A 48 -14.43 10.05 -13.20
N ALA A 49 -14.01 9.10 -12.38
CA ALA A 49 -14.51 7.73 -12.37
C ALA A 49 -15.56 7.54 -11.27
N ASP A 50 -16.59 6.72 -11.50
CA ASP A 50 -17.53 6.30 -10.46
C ASP A 50 -16.90 5.24 -9.53
N LEU A 51 -16.02 5.70 -8.63
CA LEU A 51 -15.37 4.84 -7.64
C LEU A 51 -16.36 4.13 -6.72
N PRO A 52 -17.46 4.75 -6.26
CA PRO A 52 -18.49 4.01 -5.53
C PRO A 52 -19.11 2.85 -6.31
N GLY A 53 -19.37 3.03 -7.61
CA GLY A 53 -19.83 1.97 -8.52
C GLY A 53 -18.84 0.82 -8.63
N VAL A 54 -17.58 1.15 -8.92
CA VAL A 54 -16.47 0.18 -8.97
C VAL A 54 -16.31 -0.57 -7.66
N ALA A 55 -16.34 0.13 -6.52
CA ALA A 55 -16.16 -0.49 -5.22
C ALA A 55 -17.25 -1.53 -4.94
N ARG A 56 -18.52 -1.22 -5.24
CA ARG A 56 -19.63 -2.18 -5.06
C ARG A 56 -19.47 -3.40 -5.95
N LEU A 57 -19.07 -3.23 -7.22
CA LEU A 57 -18.83 -4.33 -8.15
C LEU A 57 -17.72 -5.26 -7.64
N LEU A 58 -16.65 -4.70 -7.10
CA LEU A 58 -15.48 -5.44 -6.65
C LEU A 58 -15.57 -5.91 -5.18
N GLY A 59 -16.70 -5.71 -4.50
CA GLY A 59 -16.86 -6.07 -3.09
C GLY A 59 -16.00 -5.22 -2.13
N LEU A 60 -15.51 -4.07 -2.58
CA LEU A 60 -14.76 -3.10 -1.79
C LEU A 60 -15.69 -2.15 -1.03
N ASN A 61 -15.14 -1.45 -0.03
CA ASN A 61 -15.86 -0.38 0.63
C ASN A 61 -15.79 0.94 -0.17
N PRO A 62 -16.92 1.52 -0.61
CA PRO A 62 -16.94 2.75 -1.41
C PRO A 62 -16.23 3.94 -0.75
N GLY A 63 -16.49 4.16 0.53
CA GLY A 63 -15.92 5.28 1.28
C GLY A 63 -14.40 5.16 1.43
N LYS A 64 -13.90 3.95 1.71
CA LYS A 64 -12.45 3.72 1.83
C LYS A 64 -11.73 3.87 0.49
N LEU A 65 -12.27 3.33 -0.59
CA LEU A 65 -11.67 3.50 -1.93
C LEU A 65 -11.63 4.97 -2.33
N GLN A 66 -12.71 5.71 -2.10
CA GLN A 66 -12.76 7.14 -2.37
C GLN A 66 -11.78 7.93 -1.50
N ALA A 67 -11.63 7.57 -0.22
CA ALA A 67 -10.67 8.20 0.68
C ALA A 67 -9.23 8.00 0.18
N VAL A 68 -8.86 6.78 -0.19
CA VAL A 68 -7.53 6.48 -0.76
C VAL A 68 -7.29 7.26 -2.06
N ALA A 69 -8.26 7.26 -2.97
CA ALA A 69 -8.18 8.05 -4.21
C ALA A 69 -8.07 9.57 -3.96
N SER A 70 -8.56 10.04 -2.81
CA SER A 70 -8.49 11.44 -2.38
C SER A 70 -7.25 11.75 -1.53
N GLY A 71 -6.30 10.83 -1.43
CA GLY A 71 -5.03 11.03 -0.74
C GLY A 71 -5.07 10.77 0.77
N TRP A 72 -6.01 9.95 1.25
CA TRP A 72 -5.99 9.48 2.63
C TRP A 72 -4.64 8.83 2.96
N GLN A 73 -4.13 9.10 4.16
CA GLN A 73 -2.94 8.46 4.73
C GLN A 73 -3.26 7.95 6.14
N PRO A 74 -2.64 6.84 6.57
CA PRO A 74 -2.75 6.39 7.95
C PRO A 74 -2.19 7.46 8.90
N ALA A 75 -2.75 7.51 10.11
CA ALA A 75 -2.18 8.33 11.16
C ALA A 75 -0.76 7.84 11.48
N THR A 76 0.17 8.78 11.65
CA THR A 76 1.53 8.46 12.08
C THR A 76 1.49 7.80 13.46
N VAL A 77 2.22 6.69 13.60
CA VAL A 77 2.43 6.03 14.88
C VAL A 77 3.74 6.54 15.46
N ASP A 78 3.69 7.11 16.66
CA ASP A 78 4.87 7.50 17.40
C ASP A 78 5.50 6.28 18.09
N LEU A 79 6.55 5.76 17.47
CA LEU A 79 7.33 4.64 17.98
C LEU A 79 8.40 5.06 18.99
N GLU A 80 8.60 6.36 19.26
CA GLU A 80 9.61 6.81 20.25
C GLU A 80 9.27 6.33 21.66
N SER A 81 7.98 6.15 21.96
CA SER A 81 7.52 5.55 23.21
C SER A 81 7.88 4.07 23.35
N TRP A 82 8.20 3.39 22.24
CA TRP A 82 8.60 1.99 22.19
C TRP A 82 10.12 1.91 22.05
N ARG A 83 10.80 2.02 23.18
CA ARG A 83 12.28 2.13 23.24
C ARG A 83 12.98 1.02 22.47
N GLU A 84 12.41 -0.18 22.45
CA GLU A 84 12.98 -1.38 21.85
C GLU A 84 12.31 -1.80 20.53
N LEU A 85 11.63 -0.89 19.83
CA LEU A 85 11.09 -1.14 18.49
C LEU A 85 11.57 -0.08 17.50
N ARG A 86 12.10 -0.50 16.35
CA ARG A 86 12.45 0.39 15.24
C ARG A 86 11.81 -0.08 13.95
N ALA A 87 11.09 0.84 13.31
CA ALA A 87 10.72 0.72 11.90
C ALA A 87 11.80 1.41 11.06
N ILE A 88 12.41 0.66 10.16
CA ILE A 88 13.55 1.06 9.34
C ILE A 88 13.10 1.01 7.88
N LEU A 89 13.24 2.12 7.17
CA LEU A 89 12.97 2.13 5.73
C LEU A 89 14.16 1.51 4.99
N SER A 90 13.95 0.35 4.37
CA SER A 90 14.93 -0.36 3.55
C SER A 90 14.71 -0.03 2.07
N GLN A 91 15.69 0.63 1.44
CA GLN A 91 15.60 1.02 0.03
C GLN A 91 16.07 -0.12 -0.88
N GLY A 92 15.18 -0.56 -1.78
CA GLY A 92 15.50 -1.55 -2.81
C GLY A 92 15.48 -0.95 -4.22
N PRO A 93 15.75 -1.77 -5.24
CA PRO A 93 15.62 -1.36 -6.63
C PRO A 93 14.16 -1.08 -6.99
N GLY A 94 13.81 0.19 -7.13
CA GLY A 94 12.50 0.63 -7.63
C GLY A 94 11.42 0.86 -6.56
N PHE A 95 11.59 0.33 -5.34
CA PHE A 95 10.67 0.57 -4.23
C PHE A 95 11.38 0.42 -2.88
N SER A 96 10.75 0.92 -1.81
CA SER A 96 11.22 0.74 -0.45
C SER A 96 10.24 -0.13 0.32
N VAL A 97 10.78 -0.94 1.23
CA VAL A 97 9.99 -1.73 2.17
C VAL A 97 10.36 -1.29 3.59
N ASN A 98 9.45 -1.53 4.52
CA ASN A 98 9.80 -1.38 5.92
C ASN A 98 10.50 -2.65 6.40
N ALA A 99 11.35 -2.49 7.40
CA ALA A 99 11.91 -3.57 8.17
C ALA A 99 11.83 -3.23 9.66
N TYR A 100 11.54 -4.23 10.47
CA TYR A 100 11.24 -4.00 11.87
C TYR A 100 12.19 -4.79 12.76
N LEU A 101 12.86 -4.06 13.65
CA LEU A 101 13.72 -4.61 14.66
C LEU A 101 13.07 -4.42 16.03
N VAL A 102 12.90 -5.51 16.76
CA VAL A 102 12.51 -5.52 18.17
C VAL A 102 13.58 -6.22 19.00
N TRP A 103 13.88 -5.74 20.20
CA TRP A 103 14.86 -6.37 21.08
C TRP A 103 14.47 -6.29 22.56
N ASP A 104 15.12 -7.11 23.38
CA ASP A 104 15.10 -6.98 24.84
C ASP A 104 16.39 -6.29 25.30
N GLU A 105 16.27 -5.26 26.15
CA GLU A 105 17.43 -4.50 26.61
C GLU A 105 18.34 -5.28 27.58
N VAL A 106 17.80 -6.28 28.28
CA VAL A 106 18.49 -7.05 29.33
C VAL A 106 19.13 -8.30 28.74
N THR A 107 18.36 -9.15 28.05
CA THR A 107 18.85 -10.41 27.47
C THR A 107 19.62 -10.19 26.18
N ARG A 108 19.40 -9.04 25.53
CA ARG A 108 19.96 -8.70 24.20
C ARG A 108 19.46 -9.63 23.09
N GLU A 109 18.39 -10.39 23.35
CA GLU A 109 17.69 -11.14 22.31
C GLU A 109 16.95 -10.16 21.40
N ALA A 110 16.96 -10.43 20.09
CA ALA A 110 16.32 -9.57 19.10
C ALA A 110 15.61 -10.40 18.03
N ALA A 111 14.55 -9.82 17.46
CA ALA A 111 13.87 -10.35 16.30
C ALA A 111 13.82 -9.30 15.18
N LEU A 112 14.12 -9.75 13.98
CA LEU A 112 13.97 -8.99 12.74
C LEU A 112 12.81 -9.61 11.94
N PHE A 113 11.87 -8.79 11.49
CA PHE A 113 10.77 -9.22 10.65
C PHE A 113 10.49 -8.19 9.55
N ASP A 114 9.87 -8.65 8.45
CA ASP A 114 9.76 -7.89 7.20
C ASP A 114 11.16 -7.39 6.75
N THR A 115 12.13 -8.30 6.66
CA THR A 115 13.58 -8.07 6.88
C THR A 115 14.29 -7.02 5.99
N GLY A 116 13.59 -6.38 5.05
CA GLY A 116 14.18 -5.43 4.12
C GLY A 116 15.10 -6.06 3.08
N PHE A 117 15.85 -5.21 2.38
CA PHE A 117 16.82 -5.59 1.35
C PHE A 117 18.28 -5.60 1.84
N ASP A 118 18.59 -4.82 2.88
CA ASP A 118 19.92 -4.65 3.43
C ASP A 118 19.88 -4.67 4.96
N ALA A 119 20.69 -5.53 5.56
CA ALA A 119 20.79 -5.70 7.01
C ALA A 119 21.72 -4.67 7.68
N THR A 120 22.50 -3.93 6.91
CA THR A 120 23.50 -2.97 7.42
C THR A 120 22.91 -1.96 8.42
N PRO A 121 21.77 -1.31 8.17
CA PRO A 121 21.19 -0.36 9.12
C PRO A 121 20.81 -1.00 10.47
N MET A 122 20.35 -2.25 10.44
CA MET A 122 19.95 -3.00 11.65
C MET A 122 21.17 -3.37 12.48
N LEU A 123 22.22 -3.87 11.83
CA LEU A 123 23.48 -4.25 12.48
C LEU A 123 24.14 -3.03 13.15
N GLN A 124 24.07 -1.85 12.54
CA GLN A 124 24.59 -0.61 13.13
C GLN A 124 23.82 -0.15 14.37
N MET A 125 22.54 -0.53 14.54
CA MET A 125 21.74 -0.16 15.71
C MET A 125 22.01 -1.03 16.94
N ILE A 126 22.50 -2.27 16.74
CA ILE A 126 22.73 -3.24 17.82
C ILE A 126 24.20 -3.54 18.12
N ALA A 127 25.12 -3.07 17.26
CA ALA A 127 26.56 -3.10 17.49
C ALA A 127 26.96 -2.19 18.66
#